data_AF-A0A371YIQ3-F1
#
_entry.id   AF-A0A371YIQ3-F1
#
_cell.length_a   1.000
_cell.length_b   1.000
_cell.length_c   1.000
_cell.angle_alpha   90.00
_cell.angle_beta   90.00
_cell.angle_gamma   90.00
#
_symmetry.space_group_name_H-M   'P 1'
#
loop_
_entity.id
_entity.type
_entity.pdbx_description
1 polymer ?
#
loop_
_entity_poly.entity_id
_entity_poly.type
_entity_poly.pdbx_seq_one_letter_code
_entity_poly.pdbx_strand_id
1 'polypeptide(L)'
;MSSMSTAEYKKLFGKSRRTKRRVVVKKERVVSEGEAKLAQHLKSYKIEFQTEFQFNPERKWRADFYILGSKVLIEVEGGIWSNGRHTRAQ
;
A
#
# COMPACT_ATOMS: atom_id res chain seq x y z
N MET A 1 12.24 -51.60 8.63
CA MET A 1 12.14 -50.13 8.77
C MET A 1 10.73 -49.82 9.27
N SER A 2 10.60 -49.37 10.52
CA SER A 2 9.28 -49.05 11.09
C SER A 2 8.76 -47.76 10.45
N SER A 3 7.70 -47.87 9.67
CA SER A 3 7.03 -46.72 9.06
C SER A 3 6.10 -46.10 10.09
N MET A 4 6.42 -44.90 10.57
CA MET A 4 5.50 -44.14 11.42
C MET A 4 4.40 -43.50 10.59
N SER A 5 3.19 -43.48 11.12
CA SER A 5 2.05 -42.85 10.45
C SER A 5 2.26 -41.34 10.34
N THR A 6 1.73 -40.72 9.27
CA THR A 6 1.83 -39.26 9.09
C THR A 6 1.19 -38.47 10.25
N ALA A 7 0.24 -39.08 10.96
CA ALA A 7 -0.37 -38.51 12.14
C ALA A 7 0.56 -38.58 13.36
N GLU A 8 1.28 -39.69 13.54
CA GLU A 8 2.28 -39.83 14.61
C GLU A 8 3.46 -38.86 14.41
N TYR A 9 3.97 -38.75 13.18
CA TYR A 9 5.04 -37.80 12.85
C TYR A 9 4.63 -36.35 13.16
N LYS A 10 3.41 -35.96 12.78
CA LYS A 10 2.87 -34.62 13.08
C LYS A 10 2.66 -34.40 14.58
N LYS A 11 2.43 -35.45 15.37
CA LYS A 11 2.26 -35.33 16.83
C LYS A 11 3.61 -35.19 17.54
N LEU A 12 4.63 -35.91 17.09
CA LEU A 12 6.00 -35.87 17.63
C LEU A 12 6.76 -34.59 17.23
N PHE A 13 6.57 -34.09 16.00
CA PHE A 13 7.35 -32.98 15.44
C PHE A 13 6.50 -31.78 14.98
N GLY A 14 5.20 -31.80 15.21
CA GLY A 14 4.30 -30.71 14.83
C GLY A 14 4.59 -29.44 15.61
N LYS A 15 5.05 -28.41 14.93
CA LYS A 15 5.23 -27.08 15.52
C LYS A 15 3.89 -26.56 16.07
N SER A 16 3.89 -26.05 17.30
CA SER A 16 2.77 -25.30 17.88
C SER A 16 2.34 -24.21 16.88
N ARG A 17 1.07 -24.25 16.46
CA ARG A 17 0.49 -23.18 15.64
C ARG A 17 0.50 -21.91 16.47
N ARG A 18 1.36 -20.95 16.12
CA ARG A 18 1.42 -19.61 16.74
C ARG A 18 0.00 -19.04 16.88
N THR A 19 -0.52 -19.08 18.09
CA THR A 19 -1.84 -18.57 18.41
C THR A 19 -1.76 -17.05 18.55
N LYS A 20 -2.66 -16.37 17.84
CA LYS A 20 -2.89 -14.92 17.79
C LYS A 20 -1.92 -14.13 16.90
N ARG A 21 -2.36 -13.88 15.67
CA ARG A 21 -1.88 -12.73 14.89
C ARG A 21 -2.20 -11.47 15.68
N ARG A 22 -1.18 -10.67 15.98
CA ARG A 22 -1.35 -9.37 16.65
C ARG A 22 -2.28 -8.52 15.77
N VAL A 23 -3.42 -8.09 16.31
CA VAL A 23 -4.32 -7.18 15.60
C VAL A 23 -3.58 -5.85 15.52
N VAL A 24 -3.04 -5.53 14.34
CA VAL A 24 -2.42 -4.24 14.08
C VAL A 24 -3.53 -3.22 14.02
N VAL A 25 -3.60 -2.33 15.02
CA VAL A 25 -4.49 -1.18 14.98
C VAL A 25 -4.06 -0.32 13.80
N LYS A 26 -4.97 -0.10 12.83
CA LYS A 26 -4.73 0.81 11.72
C LYS A 26 -4.55 2.22 12.30
N LYS A 27 -3.34 2.76 12.22
CA LYS A 27 -3.11 4.18 12.53
C LYS A 27 -3.84 5.04 11.49
N GLU A 28 -4.44 6.14 11.94
CA GLU A 28 -4.99 7.17 11.06
C GLU A 28 -3.87 7.77 10.21
N ARG A 29 -4.13 8.01 8.93
CA ARG A 29 -3.14 8.59 8.00
C ARG A 29 -2.98 10.07 8.35
N VAL A 30 -1.74 10.49 8.58
CA VAL A 30 -1.38 11.90 8.72
C VAL A 30 -1.21 12.46 7.31
N VAL A 31 -1.97 13.51 6.98
CA VAL A 31 -1.86 14.23 5.70
C VAL A 31 -0.53 14.97 5.67
N SER A 32 0.21 14.89 4.57
CA SER A 32 1.49 15.61 4.45
C SER A 32 1.27 17.11 4.26
N GLU A 33 2.30 17.92 4.57
CA GLU A 33 2.25 19.37 4.33
C GLU A 33 2.01 19.70 2.85
N GLY A 34 2.63 18.92 1.95
CA GLY A 34 2.45 19.07 0.50
C GLY A 34 1.04 18.74 0.05
N GLU A 35 0.46 17.64 0.54
CA GLU A 35 -0.93 17.25 0.23
C GLU A 35 -1.91 18.34 0.69
N ALA A 36 -1.75 18.84 1.92
CA ALA A 36 -2.60 19.89 2.47
C ALA A 36 -2.53 21.18 1.65
N LYS A 37 -1.32 21.61 1.28
CA LYS A 37 -1.10 22.84 0.49
C LYS A 37 -1.69 22.72 -0.91
N LEU A 38 -1.49 21.58 -1.58
CA LEU A 38 -2.07 21.34 -2.91
C LEU A 38 -3.59 21.34 -2.85
N ALA A 39 -4.18 20.65 -1.87
CA ALA A 39 -5.63 20.62 -1.68
C ALA A 39 -6.21 22.03 -1.45
N GLN A 40 -5.50 22.87 -0.69
CA GLN A 40 -5.89 24.27 -0.48
C GLN A 40 -5.89 25.05 -1.80
N HIS A 41 -4.82 24.94 -2.60
CA HIS A 41 -4.75 25.62 -3.90
C HIS A 41 -5.87 25.16 -4.85
N LEU A 42 -6.10 23.85 -4.98
CA LEU A 42 -7.15 23.31 -5.85
C LEU A 42 -8.53 23.85 -5.46
N LYS A 43 -8.81 23.94 -4.15
CA LYS A 43 -10.05 24.57 -3.64
C LYS A 43 -10.12 26.05 -3.99
N SER A 44 -9.04 26.81 -3.81
CA SER A 44 -8.99 28.25 -4.14
C SER A 44 -9.23 28.52 -5.61
N TYR A 45 -8.74 27.65 -6.49
CA TYR A 45 -8.97 27.73 -7.95
C TYR A 45 -10.32 27.12 -8.39
N LYS A 46 -11.16 26.66 -7.45
CA LYS A 46 -12.46 26.00 -7.73
C LYS A 46 -12.32 24.80 -8.69
N ILE A 47 -11.21 24.08 -8.58
CA ILE A 47 -10.99 22.85 -9.33
C ILE A 47 -11.55 21.70 -8.52
N GLU A 48 -12.42 20.91 -9.14
CA GLU A 48 -12.96 19.70 -8.52
C GLU A 48 -11.93 18.57 -8.55
N PHE A 49 -11.71 17.93 -7.40
CA PHE A 49 -10.76 16.85 -7.28
C PHE A 49 -11.23 15.78 -6.29
N GLN A 50 -10.69 14.57 -6.47
CA GLN A 50 -10.88 13.44 -5.59
C GLN A 50 -9.53 13.01 -5.01
N THR A 51 -9.48 12.83 -3.69
CA THR A 51 -8.31 12.28 -3.00
C THR A 51 -8.32 10.75 -3.01
N GLU A 52 -7.15 10.12 -2.97
CA GLU A 52 -6.99 8.65 -2.93
C GLU A 52 -7.69 7.90 -4.07
N PHE A 53 -7.68 8.47 -5.27
CA PHE A 53 -8.40 7.90 -6.40
C PHE A 53 -7.77 6.59 -6.86
N GLN A 54 -8.53 5.50 -6.75
CA GLN A 54 -8.15 4.19 -7.27
C GLN A 54 -8.47 4.09 -8.75
N PHE A 55 -7.45 4.31 -9.60
CA PHE A 55 -7.62 4.28 -11.06
C PHE A 55 -7.46 2.88 -11.66
N ASN A 56 -6.79 1.95 -10.95
CA ASN A 56 -6.67 0.56 -11.37
C ASN A 56 -7.27 -0.39 -10.32
N PRO A 57 -8.42 -1.04 -10.60
CA PRO A 57 -9.09 -1.92 -9.66
C PRO A 57 -8.32 -3.21 -9.37
N GLU A 58 -7.62 -3.76 -10.37
CA GLU A 58 -6.90 -5.02 -10.27
C GLU A 58 -5.63 -4.88 -9.42
N ARG A 59 -4.82 -3.86 -9.73
CA ARG A 59 -3.54 -3.62 -9.05
C ARG A 59 -3.64 -2.76 -7.80
N LYS A 60 -4.85 -2.28 -7.48
CA LYS A 60 -5.15 -1.41 -6.33
C LYS A 60 -4.27 -0.16 -6.27
N TRP A 61 -3.88 0.33 -7.43
CA TRP A 61 -3.09 1.56 -7.54
C TRP A 61 -3.97 2.76 -7.22
N ARG A 62 -3.44 3.65 -6.39
CA ARG A 62 -4.09 4.88 -5.94
C ARG A 62 -3.16 6.05 -6.24
N ALA A 63 -3.72 7.13 -6.75
CA ALA A 63 -3.06 8.42 -6.79
C ALA A 63 -3.52 9.26 -5.59
N ASP A 64 -2.71 10.22 -5.15
CA ASP A 64 -3.10 11.10 -4.03
C ASP A 64 -4.25 12.02 -4.44
N PHE A 65 -4.24 12.55 -5.66
CA PHE A 65 -5.31 13.36 -6.22
C PHE A 65 -5.65 12.97 -7.65
N TYR A 66 -6.93 13.10 -7.99
CA TYR A 66 -7.47 13.01 -9.34
C TYR A 66 -8.31 14.24 -9.61
N ILE A 67 -8.04 14.94 -10.72
CA ILE A 67 -8.84 16.10 -11.11
C ILE A 67 -10.08 15.61 -11.85
N LEU A 68 -11.26 15.90 -11.28
CA LEU A 68 -12.55 15.44 -11.81
C LEU A 68 -12.80 16.07 -13.19
N GLY A 69 -13.38 15.28 -14.10
CA GLY A 69 -13.62 15.69 -15.48
C GLY A 69 -12.37 15.74 -16.37
N SER A 70 -11.19 15.43 -15.82
CA SER A 70 -9.94 15.35 -16.58
C SER A 70 -9.36 13.93 -16.52
N LYS A 71 -8.29 13.66 -17.27
CA LYS A 71 -7.51 12.42 -17.16
C LYS A 71 -6.17 12.65 -16.44
N VAL A 72 -6.14 13.58 -15.48
CA VAL A 72 -4.93 13.99 -14.75
C VAL A 72 -4.92 13.40 -13.35
N LEU A 73 -3.84 12.69 -13.04
CA LEU A 73 -3.52 12.16 -11.71
C LEU A 73 -2.32 12.93 -11.15
N ILE A 74 -2.35 13.24 -9.85
CA ILE A 74 -1.28 13.95 -9.15
C ILE A 74 -0.85 13.09 -7.96
N GLU A 75 0.46 12.93 -7.82
CA GLU A 75 1.11 12.23 -6.72
C GLU A 75 2.02 13.22 -6.01
N VAL A 76 1.80 13.41 -4.70
CA VAL A 76 2.57 14.36 -3.89
C VAL A 76 3.66 13.58 -3.19
N GLU A 77 4.90 14.04 -3.32
CA GLU A 77 6.07 13.27 -2.86
C GLU A 77 6.19 11.89 -3.54
N GLY A 78 5.64 11.77 -4.77
CA GLY A 78 5.82 10.63 -5.66
C GLY A 78 7.29 10.48 -6.05
N GLY A 79 8.05 9.81 -5.19
CA GLY A 79 9.47 9.56 -5.38
C GLY A 79 9.72 8.67 -6.59
N ILE A 80 10.73 9.05 -7.37
CA ILE A 80 11.36 8.20 -8.39
C ILE A 80 11.60 6.83 -7.76
N TRP A 81 11.12 5.75 -8.37
CA TRP A 81 11.50 4.39 -7.97
C TRP A 81 13.02 4.26 -8.13
N SER A 82 13.77 4.56 -7.08
CA SER A 82 15.23 4.63 -7.09
C SER A 82 15.90 3.27 -6.86
N ASN A 83 15.13 2.27 -6.43
CA ASN A 83 15.60 0.90 -6.20
C ASN A 83 15.00 -0.12 -7.19
N GLY A 84 14.91 0.28 -8.46
CA GLY A 84 14.58 -0.65 -9.54
C GLY A 84 15.74 -1.62 -9.74
N ARG A 85 15.47 -2.85 -10.21
CA ARG A 85 16.47 -3.93 -10.40
C ARG A 85 17.56 -3.63 -11.46
N HIS A 86 17.72 -2.36 -11.85
CA HIS A 86 18.56 -1.84 -12.91
C HIS A 86 19.51 -0.70 -12.47
N THR A 87 19.68 -0.43 -11.18
CA THR A 87 20.85 0.34 -10.71
C THR A 87 22.03 -0.62 -10.52
N ARG A 88 22.74 -0.94 -11.61
CA ARG A 88 24.13 -1.42 -11.50
C ARG A 88 25.01 -0.19 -11.39
N ALA A 89 25.65 0.01 -10.23
CA ALA A 89 26.80 0.89 -10.13
C ALA A 89 27.93 0.31 -10.99
N GLN A 90 28.57 1.14 -11.81
CA GLN A 90 29.89 0.85 -12.38
C GLN A 90 30.97 1.11 -11.33
#